data_AF-A0A9Q0MCL7-F1
#
_entry.id   AF-A0A9Q0MCL7-F1
#
_cell.length_a   1.000
_cell.length_b   1.000
_cell.length_c   1.000
_cell.angle_alpha   90.00
_cell.angle_beta   90.00
_cell.angle_gamma   90.00
#
_symmetry.space_group_name_H-M   'P 1'
#
loop_
_entity.id
_entity.type
_entity.pdbx_description
1 polymer ?
#
loop_
_entity_poly.entity_id
_entity_poly.type
_entity_poly.pdbx_seq_one_letter_code
_entity_poly.pdbx_strand_id
1 'polypeptide(L)'
;MSVTNVNNARFIWPLLIRPIMDRIFKRNPQAARVLTVALGNAENNNPGLLLELVKELIHDDPLAFFMSSLNECLLRAQRIQSDSTNGEQSCKPPNDPLLRQTFDMKKLFARIPDDVNNRSTFLQTIKEIASAIKKTLDCIDRIRNKYPSLEQYKRQLVKDSKHFSQTLKDYFKGEVVAEHLFISAVQLIYDVNLVEKFYIKLMSSIQYPVLSPNNETRIYYLDETTPLVNRYQFYVYRDNETFLGILRRALGRILIALCLGFSFIILLFWFMQIMSINEDSNTYFLFTKRWPAAECKDSSKCIANIDQYNRWLIHGLWPEFTNNTWDQYCSKNLFNETKVEALKSDLLKNWPNLLHGKSDNSLWAHEWNKHGTCSKLSQFDYFARTLSLHNRLNVDQWLSDAGILPSTSRMYSLSEFKNAIGSHIDNADVAFNCDRHNGEYYLKEIYLCISFEDTKTLVPCTVESTCYNSFYYIPMKS
;
A
#
# COMPACT_ATOMS: atom_id res chain seq x y z
N MET A 1 9.60 -16.25 -0.28
CA MET A 1 9.22 -15.70 1.05
C MET A 1 10.33 -15.96 2.04
N SER A 2 10.83 -14.94 2.75
CA SER A 2 11.81 -15.12 3.82
C SER A 2 11.21 -15.91 4.99
N VAL A 3 12.05 -16.62 5.76
CA VAL A 3 11.66 -17.37 6.97
C VAL A 3 10.92 -16.49 8.00
N THR A 4 11.15 -15.18 7.97
CA THR A 4 10.44 -14.18 8.79
C THR A 4 8.97 -13.97 8.38
N ASN A 5 8.62 -14.08 7.09
CA ASN A 5 7.23 -13.90 6.63
C ASN A 5 6.30 -15.06 7.05
N VAL A 6 6.80 -16.31 7.05
CA VAL A 6 6.02 -17.49 7.48
C VAL A 6 5.72 -17.44 8.98
N ASN A 7 6.67 -16.93 9.78
CA ASN A 7 6.51 -16.85 11.23
C ASN A 7 5.55 -15.76 11.68
N ASN A 8 5.37 -14.67 10.92
CA ASN A 8 4.44 -13.60 11.28
C ASN A 8 2.99 -13.95 10.91
N ALA A 9 2.78 -14.69 9.81
CA ALA A 9 1.45 -15.10 9.33
C ALA A 9 0.59 -15.77 10.40
N ARG A 10 1.19 -16.74 11.13
CA ARG A 10 0.51 -17.48 12.21
C ARG A 10 0.06 -16.60 13.37
N PHE A 11 0.59 -15.39 13.53
CA PHE A 11 0.24 -14.47 14.61
C PHE A 11 -0.90 -13.51 14.25
N ILE A 12 -1.14 -13.27 12.96
CA ILE A 12 -2.11 -12.27 12.50
C ILE A 12 -3.53 -12.63 12.92
N TRP A 13 -3.93 -13.89 12.68
CA TRP A 13 -5.25 -14.36 13.09
C TRP A 13 -5.50 -14.24 14.60
N PRO A 14 -4.68 -14.86 15.47
CA PRO A 14 -4.93 -14.85 16.91
C PRO A 14 -4.71 -13.50 17.59
N LEU A 15 -3.75 -12.68 17.13
CA LEU A 15 -3.35 -11.45 17.83
C LEU A 15 -4.04 -10.19 17.32
N LEU A 16 -4.48 -10.17 16.05
CA LEU A 16 -5.06 -8.99 15.42
C LEU A 16 -6.50 -9.23 14.96
N ILE A 17 -6.72 -10.20 14.08
CA ILE A 17 -8.03 -10.42 13.44
C ILE A 17 -9.08 -10.88 14.44
N ARG A 18 -8.76 -11.88 15.27
CA ARG A 18 -9.72 -12.42 16.25
C ARG A 18 -10.25 -11.37 17.24
N PRO A 19 -9.42 -10.54 17.89
CA PRO A 19 -9.90 -9.43 18.72
C PRO A 19 -10.78 -8.41 17.97
N ILE A 20 -10.51 -8.15 16.68
CA ILE A 20 -11.36 -7.29 15.85
C ILE A 20 -12.72 -7.97 15.64
N MET A 21 -12.73 -9.26 15.29
CA MET A 21 -13.95 -10.03 15.11
C MET A 21 -14.78 -10.11 16.40
N ASP A 22 -14.13 -10.27 17.57
CA ASP A 22 -14.82 -10.27 18.87
C ASP A 22 -15.51 -8.90 19.15
N ARG A 23 -14.88 -7.79 18.74
CA ARG A 23 -15.48 -6.45 18.83
C ARG A 23 -16.63 -6.25 17.84
N ILE A 24 -16.50 -6.74 16.60
CA ILE A 24 -17.58 -6.70 15.60
C ILE A 24 -18.73 -7.59 16.07
N PHE A 25 -18.46 -8.75 16.66
CA PHE A 25 -19.49 -9.69 17.14
C PHE A 25 -20.39 -9.05 18.18
N LYS A 26 -19.85 -8.23 19.09
CA LYS A 26 -20.64 -7.46 20.06
C LYS A 26 -21.61 -6.46 19.41
N ARG A 27 -21.31 -5.96 18.21
CA ARG A 27 -22.12 -4.96 17.49
C ARG A 27 -23.05 -5.60 16.45
N ASN A 28 -22.55 -6.58 15.72
CA ASN A 28 -23.25 -7.29 14.66
C ASN A 28 -22.75 -8.74 14.60
N PRO A 29 -23.42 -9.67 15.30
CA PRO A 29 -23.04 -11.08 15.33
C PRO A 29 -23.02 -11.74 13.94
N GLN A 30 -23.93 -11.34 13.06
CA GLN A 30 -24.05 -11.95 11.73
C GLN A 30 -22.87 -11.56 10.83
N ALA A 31 -22.53 -10.26 10.77
CA ALA A 31 -21.38 -9.77 10.03
C ALA A 31 -20.07 -10.38 10.56
N ALA A 32 -19.91 -10.44 11.88
CA ALA A 32 -18.73 -11.07 12.50
C ALA A 32 -18.59 -12.54 12.12
N ARG A 33 -19.69 -13.31 12.06
CA ARG A 33 -19.67 -14.72 11.66
C ARG A 33 -19.26 -14.88 10.19
N VAL A 34 -19.86 -14.10 9.30
CA VAL A 34 -19.52 -14.15 7.86
C VAL A 34 -18.05 -13.81 7.64
N LEU A 35 -17.56 -12.72 8.22
CA LEU A 35 -16.16 -12.30 8.11
C LEU A 35 -15.20 -13.30 8.73
N THR A 36 -15.52 -13.86 9.90
CA THR A 36 -14.68 -14.87 10.55
C THR A 36 -14.57 -16.14 9.70
N VAL A 37 -15.66 -16.60 9.09
CA VAL A 37 -15.62 -17.79 8.22
C VAL A 37 -14.86 -17.49 6.92
N ALA A 38 -15.13 -16.35 6.28
CA ALA A 38 -14.49 -15.97 5.03
C ALA A 38 -12.97 -15.80 5.20
N LEU A 39 -12.55 -14.97 6.16
CA LEU A 39 -11.13 -14.72 6.43
C LEU A 39 -10.40 -15.99 6.93
N GLY A 40 -11.09 -16.83 7.72
CA GLY A 40 -10.53 -18.08 8.22
C GLY A 40 -10.31 -19.10 7.11
N ASN A 41 -11.28 -19.24 6.19
CA ASN A 41 -11.13 -20.09 5.01
C ASN A 41 -10.04 -19.56 4.07
N ALA A 42 -9.95 -18.24 3.90
CA ALA A 42 -8.96 -17.61 3.04
C ALA A 42 -7.53 -17.86 3.56
N GLU A 43 -7.29 -17.69 4.86
CA GLU A 43 -6.00 -17.98 5.50
C GLU A 43 -5.68 -19.49 5.51
N ASN A 44 -6.67 -20.35 5.71
CA ASN A 44 -6.46 -21.80 5.67
C ASN A 44 -6.05 -22.30 4.28
N ASN A 45 -6.67 -21.74 3.23
CA ASN A 45 -6.36 -22.10 1.85
C ASN A 45 -5.06 -21.44 1.36
N ASN A 46 -4.73 -20.25 1.87
CA ASN A 46 -3.53 -19.49 1.53
C ASN A 46 -2.87 -18.95 2.82
N PRO A 47 -2.06 -19.76 3.52
CA PRO A 47 -1.38 -19.31 4.74
C PRO A 47 -0.49 -18.09 4.48
N GLY A 48 -0.68 -17.03 5.26
CA GLY A 48 0.00 -15.74 5.06
C GLY A 48 -0.82 -14.69 4.30
N LEU A 49 -1.97 -15.03 3.74
CA LEU A 49 -2.84 -14.08 3.05
C LEU A 49 -3.26 -12.93 3.97
N LEU A 50 -3.59 -13.21 5.24
CA LEU A 50 -3.98 -12.16 6.18
C LEU A 50 -2.81 -11.28 6.60
N LEU A 51 -1.58 -11.81 6.58
CA LEU A 51 -0.38 -11.01 6.77
C LEU A 51 -0.20 -10.02 5.64
N GLU A 52 -0.36 -10.47 4.40
CA GLU A 52 -0.30 -9.60 3.22
C GLU A 52 -1.41 -8.56 3.26
N LEU A 53 -2.66 -8.98 3.51
CA LEU A 53 -3.79 -8.07 3.67
C LEU A 53 -3.53 -6.99 4.73
N VAL A 54 -2.98 -7.37 5.88
CA VAL A 54 -2.66 -6.41 6.95
C VAL A 54 -1.52 -5.48 6.56
N LYS A 55 -0.51 -5.96 5.81
CA LYS A 55 0.58 -5.11 5.32
C LYS A 55 0.07 -4.09 4.30
N GLU A 56 -0.76 -4.50 3.35
CA GLU A 56 -1.36 -3.60 2.36
C GLU A 56 -2.25 -2.55 3.04
N LEU A 57 -3.10 -2.97 3.99
CA LEU A 57 -3.93 -2.04 4.76
C LEU A 57 -3.13 -1.04 5.61
N ILE A 58 -1.90 -1.39 6.01
CA ILE A 58 -0.99 -0.48 6.70
C ILE A 58 -0.28 0.43 5.68
N HIS A 59 0.04 -0.05 4.49
CA HIS A 59 0.72 0.71 3.44
C HIS A 59 -0.11 1.89 2.91
N ASP A 60 -1.44 1.74 2.87
CA ASP A 60 -2.38 2.78 2.43
C ASP A 60 -2.65 3.89 3.48
N ASP A 61 -2.05 3.82 4.67
CA ASP A 61 -2.22 4.83 5.73
C ASP A 61 -1.10 5.90 5.67
N PRO A 62 -1.41 7.21 5.50
CA PRO A 62 -0.42 8.29 5.55
C PRO A 62 0.38 8.37 6.87
N LEU A 63 -0.07 7.70 7.94
CA LEU A 63 0.65 7.58 9.22
C LEU A 63 1.69 6.44 9.24
N ALA A 64 1.73 5.57 8.22
CA ALA A 64 2.64 4.43 8.13
C ALA A 64 4.13 4.83 8.04
N PHE A 65 4.41 6.09 7.70
CA PHE A 65 5.75 6.68 7.75
C PHE A 65 6.42 6.54 9.14
N PHE A 66 5.64 6.40 10.21
CA PHE A 66 6.15 6.23 11.59
C PHE A 66 6.22 4.77 12.06
N MET A 67 5.75 3.79 11.29
CA MET A 67 5.65 2.39 11.72
C MET A 67 6.87 1.59 11.26
N SER A 68 7.84 1.40 12.15
CA SER A 68 9.14 0.80 11.81
C SER A 68 9.09 -0.74 11.61
N SER A 69 8.04 -1.42 12.08
CA SER A 69 7.84 -2.86 11.92
C SER A 69 6.44 -3.35 12.32
N LEU A 70 5.87 -4.30 11.57
CA LEU A 70 4.61 -4.97 11.93
C LEU A 70 4.65 -5.63 13.32
N ASN A 71 5.81 -6.18 13.71
CA ASN A 71 5.97 -6.82 15.02
C ASN A 71 5.93 -5.81 16.16
N GLU A 72 6.48 -4.61 15.94
CA GLU A 72 6.30 -3.48 16.87
C GLU A 72 4.80 -3.13 17.01
N CYS A 73 4.06 -3.06 15.90
CA CYS A 73 2.62 -2.77 15.94
C CYS A 73 1.83 -3.85 16.70
N LEU A 74 2.15 -5.14 16.48
CA LEU A 74 1.53 -6.25 17.20
C LEU A 74 1.81 -6.20 18.71
N LEU A 75 3.01 -5.76 19.12
CA LEU A 75 3.36 -5.53 20.52
C LEU A 75 2.55 -4.38 21.11
N ARG A 76 2.54 -3.22 20.45
CA ARG A 76 1.79 -2.03 20.90
C ARG A 76 0.28 -2.30 20.98
N ALA A 77 -0.27 -3.10 20.07
CA ALA A 77 -1.68 -3.47 20.05
C ALA A 77 -2.13 -4.24 21.31
N GLN A 78 -1.21 -4.87 22.06
CA GLN A 78 -1.53 -5.52 23.33
C GLN A 78 -2.02 -4.51 24.39
N ARG A 79 -1.75 -3.21 24.22
CA ARG A 79 -2.28 -2.13 25.07
C ARG A 79 -3.78 -1.91 24.87
N ILE A 80 -4.32 -2.18 23.67
CA ILE A 80 -5.72 -1.91 23.31
C ILE A 80 -6.65 -3.05 23.76
N GLN A 81 -6.15 -4.28 23.80
CA GLN A 81 -6.93 -5.43 24.30
C GLN A 81 -7.30 -5.30 25.78
N SER A 82 -6.63 -4.43 26.55
CA SER A 82 -6.95 -4.22 27.97
C SER A 82 -8.13 -3.29 28.26
N ASP A 83 -8.64 -2.56 27.26
CA ASP A 83 -9.71 -1.56 27.46
C ASP A 83 -11.11 -2.03 27.04
N SER A 84 -11.25 -3.25 26.47
CA SER A 84 -12.52 -3.67 25.83
C SER A 84 -13.25 -4.86 26.47
N THR A 85 -12.91 -5.20 27.72
CA THR A 85 -13.79 -5.99 28.59
C THR A 85 -14.61 -5.07 29.48
N ASN A 86 -15.84 -4.82 29.00
CA ASN A 86 -17.05 -4.42 29.74
C ASN A 86 -17.32 -2.92 29.86
N GLY A 87 -18.28 -2.45 29.06
CA GLY A 87 -19.26 -1.49 29.57
C GLY A 87 -19.98 -2.15 30.75
N GLU A 88 -20.22 -1.36 31.79
CA GLU A 88 -20.65 -1.73 33.15
C GLU A 88 -19.54 -2.26 34.07
N GLN A 89 -18.87 -1.30 34.72
CA GLN A 89 -18.41 -1.38 36.12
C GLN A 89 -17.77 -2.71 36.57
N SER A 90 -16.52 -2.95 36.18
CA SER A 90 -15.53 -3.52 37.10
C SER A 90 -14.12 -3.25 36.61
N CYS A 91 -13.49 -2.20 37.13
CA CYS A 91 -12.03 -2.16 37.26
C CYS A 91 -11.61 -3.21 38.29
N LYS A 92 -11.82 -4.49 38.00
CA LYS A 92 -11.28 -5.60 38.76
C LYS A 92 -10.49 -6.48 37.80
N PRO A 93 -9.21 -6.74 38.10
CA PRO A 93 -8.48 -7.78 37.38
C PRO A 93 -9.25 -9.09 37.47
N PRO A 94 -9.07 -10.03 36.52
CA PRO A 94 -9.69 -11.35 36.63
C PRO A 94 -9.48 -11.88 38.05
N ASN A 95 -10.56 -12.24 38.75
CA ASN A 95 -10.44 -12.83 40.09
C ASN A 95 -9.62 -14.14 40.04
N ASP A 96 -9.54 -14.75 38.85
CA ASP A 96 -8.66 -15.88 38.58
C ASP A 96 -7.18 -15.47 38.52
N PRO A 97 -6.32 -16.05 39.37
CA PRO A 97 -4.90 -15.71 39.43
C PRO A 97 -4.14 -15.91 38.11
N LEU A 98 -4.45 -16.96 37.34
CA LEU A 98 -3.76 -17.26 36.09
C LEU A 98 -4.12 -16.23 35.03
N LEU A 99 -5.41 -15.93 34.85
CA LEU A 99 -5.88 -14.91 33.90
C LEU A 99 -5.30 -13.52 34.19
N ARG A 100 -5.19 -13.16 35.48
CA ARG A 100 -4.56 -11.91 35.89
C ARG A 100 -3.08 -11.85 35.52
N GLN A 101 -2.33 -12.93 35.77
CA GLN A 101 -0.91 -12.96 35.40
C GLN A 101 -0.70 -12.91 33.88
N THR A 102 -1.53 -13.62 33.10
CA THR A 102 -1.46 -13.55 31.64
C THR A 102 -1.77 -12.14 31.11
N PHE A 103 -2.68 -11.42 31.76
CA PHE A 103 -3.02 -10.04 31.41
C PHE A 103 -1.89 -9.06 31.74
N ASP A 104 -1.36 -9.11 32.96
CA ASP A 104 -0.27 -8.23 33.40
C ASP A 104 0.97 -8.42 32.51
N MET A 105 1.23 -9.66 32.09
CA MET A 105 2.38 -9.96 31.25
C MET A 105 2.27 -9.38 29.83
N LYS A 106 1.08 -9.39 29.20
CA LYS A 106 0.86 -8.75 27.89
C LYS A 106 1.09 -7.24 27.92
N LYS A 107 0.71 -6.57 29.02
CA LYS A 107 0.98 -5.14 29.22
C LYS A 107 2.46 -4.83 29.29
N LEU A 108 3.26 -5.71 29.90
CA LEU A 108 4.71 -5.54 29.97
C LEU A 108 5.36 -5.73 28.59
N PHE A 109 4.92 -6.71 27.80
CA PHE A 109 5.41 -6.87 26.43
C PHE A 109 5.08 -5.68 25.52
N ALA A 110 3.94 -5.02 25.73
CA ALA A 110 3.56 -3.82 24.96
C ALA A 110 4.51 -2.64 25.14
N ARG A 111 5.28 -2.60 26.24
CA ARG A 111 6.25 -1.53 26.55
C ARG A 111 7.61 -1.72 25.87
N ILE A 112 7.91 -2.91 25.37
CA ILE A 112 9.23 -3.23 24.81
C ILE A 112 9.63 -2.24 23.70
N PRO A 113 8.79 -1.91 22.70
CA PRO A 113 9.18 -0.98 21.64
C PRO A 113 9.51 0.43 22.15
N ASP A 114 8.86 0.89 23.23
CA ASP A 114 9.11 2.20 23.83
C ASP A 114 10.39 2.21 24.68
N ASP A 115 10.63 1.13 25.41
CA ASP A 115 11.72 1.05 26.37
C ASP A 115 13.05 0.62 25.75
N VAL A 116 13.06 -0.13 24.63
CA VAL A 116 14.24 -0.82 24.07
C VAL A 116 15.45 0.08 23.77
N ASN A 117 15.21 1.37 23.49
CA ASN A 117 16.25 2.37 23.18
C ASN A 117 16.85 3.02 24.44
N ASN A 118 16.21 2.88 25.61
CA ASN A 118 16.71 3.41 26.87
C ASN A 118 17.14 2.26 27.78
N ARG A 119 18.46 2.10 27.95
CA ARG A 119 19.05 0.98 28.70
C ARG A 119 18.51 0.85 30.13
N SER A 120 18.28 1.97 30.83
CA SER A 120 17.82 1.93 32.23
C SER A 120 16.37 1.44 32.35
N THR A 121 15.48 2.03 31.55
CA THR A 121 14.06 1.63 31.54
C THR A 121 13.90 0.23 30.98
N PHE A 122 14.66 -0.13 29.93
CA PHE A 122 14.60 -1.45 29.33
C PHE A 122 15.03 -2.57 30.30
N LEU A 123 16.12 -2.37 31.05
CA LEU A 123 16.55 -3.33 32.07
C LEU A 123 15.49 -3.53 33.17
N GLN A 124 14.75 -2.47 33.51
CA GLN A 124 13.63 -2.58 34.45
C GLN A 124 12.46 -3.37 33.83
N THR A 125 12.08 -3.08 32.59
CA THR A 125 11.04 -3.81 31.86
C THR A 125 11.37 -5.29 31.70
N ILE A 126 12.63 -5.65 31.43
CA ILE A 126 13.09 -7.05 31.38
C ILE A 126 12.90 -7.76 32.72
N LYS A 127 13.23 -7.10 33.85
CA LYS A 127 13.04 -7.67 35.19
C LYS A 127 11.55 -7.92 35.48
N GLU A 128 10.70 -6.97 35.09
CA GLU A 128 9.25 -7.09 35.24
C GLU A 128 8.69 -8.25 34.40
N ILE A 129 9.11 -8.38 33.14
CA ILE A 129 8.74 -9.49 32.26
C ILE A 129 9.17 -10.84 32.85
N ALA A 130 10.42 -10.96 33.29
CA ALA A 130 10.93 -12.19 33.91
C ALA A 130 10.13 -12.58 35.16
N SER A 131 9.77 -11.60 35.99
CA SER A 131 8.91 -11.80 37.17
C SER A 131 7.51 -12.27 36.78
N ALA A 132 6.91 -11.67 35.74
CA ALA A 132 5.58 -12.04 35.26
C ALA A 132 5.53 -13.45 34.62
N ILE A 133 6.56 -13.82 33.85
CA ILE A 133 6.69 -15.18 33.29
C ILE A 133 6.74 -16.20 34.43
N LYS A 134 7.60 -15.95 35.43
CA LYS A 134 7.72 -16.83 36.60
C LYS A 134 6.38 -16.98 37.33
N LYS A 135 5.70 -15.88 37.65
CA LYS A 135 4.39 -15.90 38.32
C LYS A 135 3.33 -16.65 37.51
N THR A 136 3.34 -16.52 36.19
CA THR A 136 2.43 -17.25 35.29
C THR A 136 2.70 -18.75 35.34
N LEU A 137 3.96 -19.16 35.23
CA LEU A 137 4.36 -20.58 35.31
C LEU A 137 4.00 -21.18 36.68
N ASP A 138 4.25 -20.45 37.77
CA ASP A 138 3.87 -20.85 39.13
C ASP A 138 2.35 -21.03 39.27
N CYS A 139 1.55 -20.19 38.60
CA CYS A 139 0.09 -20.35 38.56
C CYS A 139 -0.31 -21.65 37.85
N ILE A 140 0.30 -21.94 36.68
CA ILE A 140 0.04 -23.16 35.93
C ILE A 140 0.40 -24.40 36.77
N ASP A 141 1.53 -24.36 37.47
CA ASP A 141 1.97 -25.45 38.35
C ASP A 141 0.98 -25.74 39.49
N ARG A 142 0.41 -24.68 40.10
CA ARG A 142 -0.60 -24.85 41.16
C ARG A 142 -1.87 -25.55 40.68
N ILE A 143 -2.25 -25.36 39.41
CA ILE A 143 -3.47 -25.95 38.84
C ILE A 143 -3.19 -27.22 38.02
N ARG A 144 -1.93 -27.65 37.94
CA ARG A 144 -1.47 -28.75 37.07
C ARG A 144 -2.24 -30.05 37.30
N ASN A 145 -2.48 -30.41 38.56
CA ASN A 145 -3.22 -31.64 38.90
C ASN A 145 -4.69 -31.56 38.47
N LYS A 146 -5.28 -30.35 38.47
CA LYS A 146 -6.67 -30.12 38.05
C LYS A 146 -6.80 -30.09 36.52
N TYR A 147 -5.76 -29.63 35.83
CA TYR A 147 -5.75 -29.42 34.37
C TYR A 147 -4.44 -29.91 33.75
N PRO A 148 -4.20 -31.24 33.69
CA PRO A 148 -2.93 -31.79 33.22
C PRO A 148 -2.63 -31.47 31.75
N SER A 149 -3.65 -31.21 30.95
CA SER A 149 -3.54 -30.80 29.54
C SER A 149 -2.92 -29.41 29.34
N LEU A 150 -2.78 -28.58 30.40
CA LEU A 150 -2.04 -27.31 30.34
C LEU A 150 -0.53 -27.49 30.28
N GLU A 151 0.01 -28.67 30.64
CA GLU A 151 1.45 -28.92 30.69
C GLU A 151 2.14 -28.75 29.34
N GLN A 152 1.48 -29.07 28.23
CA GLN A 152 2.07 -28.89 26.90
C GLN A 152 2.30 -27.40 26.58
N TYR A 153 1.35 -26.53 26.95
CA TYR A 153 1.44 -25.09 26.73
C TYR A 153 2.46 -24.46 27.69
N LYS A 154 2.54 -24.97 28.92
CA LYS A 154 3.60 -24.60 29.87
C LYS A 154 4.99 -24.89 29.30
N ARG A 155 5.22 -26.09 28.76
CA ARG A 155 6.52 -26.47 28.16
C ARG A 155 6.89 -25.57 26.99
N GLN A 156 5.91 -25.22 26.14
CA GLN A 156 6.13 -24.29 25.04
C GLN A 156 6.52 -22.89 25.55
N LEU A 157 5.77 -22.35 26.51
CA LEU A 157 6.08 -21.05 27.13
C LEU A 157 7.48 -21.02 27.78
N VAL A 158 7.91 -22.13 28.40
CA VAL A 158 9.26 -22.26 28.98
C VAL A 158 10.33 -22.29 27.89
N LYS A 159 10.07 -22.96 26.77
CA LYS A 159 10.99 -23.03 25.63
C LYS A 159 11.19 -21.65 25.02
N ASP A 160 10.11 -20.95 24.73
CA ASP A 160 10.17 -19.67 24.02
C ASP A 160 10.64 -18.53 24.94
N SER A 161 10.44 -18.65 26.26
CA SER A 161 11.02 -17.69 27.24
C SER A 161 12.54 -17.82 27.38
N LYS A 162 13.08 -19.03 27.23
CA LYS A 162 14.54 -19.24 27.11
C LYS A 162 15.06 -18.63 25.81
N HIS A 163 14.36 -18.81 24.69
CA HIS A 163 14.73 -18.21 23.41
C HIS A 163 14.72 -16.68 23.46
N PHE A 164 13.71 -16.07 24.08
CA PHE A 164 13.65 -14.63 24.32
C PHE A 164 14.82 -14.15 25.18
N SER A 165 15.14 -14.87 26.24
CA SER A 165 16.28 -14.55 27.11
C SER A 165 17.62 -14.64 26.37
N GLN A 166 17.77 -15.57 25.42
CA GLN A 166 18.95 -15.65 24.57
C GLN A 166 19.00 -14.48 23.58
N THR A 167 17.89 -14.17 22.92
CA THR A 167 17.77 -13.04 21.99
C THR A 167 18.09 -11.70 22.67
N LEU A 168 17.69 -11.53 23.94
CA LEU A 168 18.08 -10.39 24.77
C LEU A 168 19.59 -10.29 24.96
N LYS A 169 20.28 -11.41 25.24
CA LYS A 169 21.73 -11.42 25.39
C LYS A 169 22.42 -11.02 24.09
N ASP A 170 21.97 -11.59 22.98
CA ASP A 170 22.54 -11.35 21.66
C ASP A 170 22.30 -9.88 21.26
N TYR A 171 21.14 -9.30 21.61
CA TYR A 171 20.84 -7.87 21.43
C TYR A 171 21.81 -6.98 22.21
N PHE A 172 22.04 -7.26 23.50
CA PHE A 172 22.96 -6.46 24.32
C PHE A 172 24.43 -6.58 23.89
N LYS A 173 24.81 -7.66 23.20
CA LYS A 173 26.12 -7.82 22.58
C LYS A 173 26.23 -7.13 21.21
N GLY A 174 25.13 -6.65 20.65
CA GLY A 174 25.08 -6.10 19.29
C GLY A 174 25.07 -7.16 18.18
N GLU A 175 24.83 -8.42 18.51
CA GLU A 175 24.78 -9.53 17.54
C GLU A 175 23.46 -9.55 16.75
N VAL A 176 22.38 -9.00 17.31
CA VAL A 176 21.06 -8.88 16.65
C VAL A 176 20.43 -7.50 16.86
N VAL A 177 19.61 -7.06 15.91
CA VAL A 177 18.84 -5.81 15.99
C VAL A 177 17.54 -5.97 16.78
N ALA A 178 16.94 -4.85 17.22
CA ALA A 178 15.72 -4.82 18.03
C ALA A 178 14.53 -5.60 17.42
N GLU A 179 14.45 -5.70 16.09
CA GLU A 179 13.41 -6.49 15.41
C GLU A 179 13.38 -7.97 15.84
N HIS A 180 14.55 -8.58 16.08
CA HIS A 180 14.61 -9.98 16.54
C HIS A 180 14.01 -10.12 17.95
N LEU A 181 14.24 -9.13 18.80
CA LEU A 181 13.65 -9.05 20.12
C LEU A 181 12.11 -8.91 20.01
N PHE A 182 11.62 -8.11 19.07
CA PHE A 182 10.18 -7.93 18.86
C PHE A 182 9.52 -9.23 18.41
N ILE A 183 10.11 -9.95 17.44
CA ILE A 183 9.63 -11.26 16.98
C ILE A 183 9.54 -12.25 18.15
N SER A 184 10.59 -12.33 18.97
CA SER A 184 10.61 -13.24 20.11
C SER A 184 9.61 -12.84 21.21
N ALA A 185 9.32 -11.56 21.39
CA ALA A 185 8.29 -11.07 22.31
C ALA A 185 6.87 -11.37 21.81
N VAL A 186 6.61 -11.22 20.50
CA VAL A 186 5.32 -11.57 19.87
C VAL A 186 5.03 -13.07 20.02
N GLN A 187 6.04 -13.94 19.87
CA GLN A 187 5.91 -15.36 20.14
C GLN A 187 5.46 -15.65 21.58
N LEU A 188 6.03 -14.96 22.57
CA LEU A 188 5.63 -15.12 23.96
C LEU A 188 4.20 -14.67 24.22
N ILE A 189 3.74 -13.59 23.60
CA ILE A 189 2.33 -13.17 23.66
C ILE A 189 1.42 -14.26 23.09
N TYR A 190 1.81 -14.88 21.98
CA TYR A 190 1.06 -15.98 21.38
C TYR A 190 0.95 -17.18 22.33
N ASP A 191 2.04 -17.63 22.94
CA ASP A 191 2.03 -18.76 23.89
C ASP A 191 1.09 -18.47 25.08
N VAL A 192 1.09 -17.24 25.56
CA VAL A 192 0.27 -16.79 26.68
C VAL A 192 -1.20 -16.77 26.33
N ASN A 193 -1.52 -16.32 25.11
CA ASN A 193 -2.87 -16.38 24.57
C ASN A 193 -3.37 -17.83 24.41
N LEU A 194 -2.49 -18.78 24.08
CA LEU A 194 -2.85 -20.20 24.04
C LEU A 194 -3.16 -20.74 25.43
N VAL A 195 -2.32 -20.45 26.43
CA VAL A 195 -2.55 -20.82 27.83
C VAL A 195 -3.89 -20.28 28.31
N GLU A 196 -4.14 -18.98 28.10
CA GLU A 196 -5.38 -18.32 28.50
C GLU A 196 -6.61 -18.92 27.82
N LYS A 197 -6.59 -19.05 26.49
CA LYS A 197 -7.71 -19.59 25.71
C LYS A 197 -8.07 -21.01 26.16
N PHE A 198 -7.06 -21.85 26.36
CA PHE A 198 -7.28 -23.24 26.75
C PHE A 198 -7.74 -23.34 28.21
N TYR A 199 -7.19 -22.53 29.11
CA TYR A 199 -7.63 -22.46 30.49
C TYR A 199 -9.10 -22.01 30.62
N ILE A 200 -9.52 -20.97 29.89
CA ILE A 200 -10.91 -20.52 29.85
C ILE A 200 -11.84 -21.64 29.37
N LYS A 201 -11.45 -22.39 28.32
CA LYS A 201 -12.21 -23.53 27.81
C LYS A 201 -12.36 -24.64 28.87
N LEU A 202 -11.31 -24.91 29.64
CA LEU A 202 -11.35 -25.90 30.71
C LEU A 202 -12.25 -25.45 31.87
N MET A 203 -12.21 -24.16 32.23
CA MET A 203 -13.09 -23.61 33.27
C MET A 203 -14.56 -23.66 32.89
N SER A 204 -14.90 -23.35 31.64
CA SER A 204 -16.29 -23.40 31.17
C SER A 204 -16.83 -24.83 31.04
N SER A 205 -15.97 -25.83 30.82
CA SER A 205 -16.35 -27.25 30.78
C SER A 205 -16.67 -27.87 32.14
N ILE A 206 -16.42 -27.16 33.26
CA ILE A 206 -16.62 -27.67 34.63
C ILE A 206 -17.90 -27.12 35.29
N GLN A 207 -18.54 -26.09 34.71
CA GLN A 207 -19.89 -25.69 35.13
C GLN A 207 -20.89 -26.68 34.53
N TYR A 208 -21.31 -27.69 35.31
CA TYR A 208 -22.68 -28.21 35.52
C TYR A 208 -22.65 -29.67 36.01
N PRO A 209 -23.13 -29.93 37.24
CA PRO A 209 -24.01 -31.08 37.45
C PRO A 209 -25.28 -30.68 38.22
N VAL A 210 -26.49 -30.80 37.62
CA VAL A 210 -27.78 -31.14 38.29
C VAL A 210 -28.79 -31.63 37.24
N LEU A 211 -29.58 -32.64 37.63
CA LEU A 211 -30.59 -33.42 36.90
C LEU A 211 -31.94 -32.70 36.61
N SER A 212 -32.62 -33.23 35.58
CA SER A 212 -34.04 -33.13 35.11
C SER A 212 -35.13 -32.93 36.19
N PRO A 213 -36.38 -32.45 35.90
CA PRO A 213 -37.19 -32.85 34.74
C PRO A 213 -38.09 -31.80 34.06
N ASN A 214 -38.38 -32.07 32.78
CA ASN A 214 -39.46 -31.59 31.93
C ASN A 214 -39.17 -30.44 30.95
N ASN A 215 -39.27 -30.85 29.68
CA ASN A 215 -39.38 -30.11 28.43
C ASN A 215 -38.11 -29.46 27.86
N GLU A 216 -37.30 -30.37 27.33
CA GLU A 216 -36.56 -30.26 26.07
C GLU A 216 -35.86 -28.93 25.76
N THR A 217 -34.60 -28.87 26.17
CA THR A 217 -33.57 -28.21 25.37
C THR A 217 -32.31 -29.08 25.37
N ARG A 218 -32.03 -29.77 24.26
CA ARG A 218 -30.81 -30.56 24.09
C ARG A 218 -29.61 -29.64 23.84
N ILE A 219 -28.61 -29.73 24.71
CA ILE A 219 -27.27 -29.15 24.56
C ILE A 219 -26.39 -30.18 23.82
N TYR A 220 -25.63 -29.75 22.82
CA TYR A 220 -24.60 -30.57 22.17
C TYR A 220 -23.22 -30.26 22.77
N TYR A 221 -22.51 -31.30 23.20
CA TYR A 221 -21.08 -31.27 23.53
C TYR A 221 -20.26 -31.44 22.24
N LEU A 222 -19.14 -30.71 22.11
CA LEU A 222 -18.16 -30.89 21.03
C LEU A 222 -16.94 -31.63 21.58
N ASP A 223 -16.84 -32.91 21.21
CA ASP A 223 -15.63 -33.74 21.28
C ASP A 223 -14.64 -33.32 20.17
N GLU A 224 -13.34 -33.31 20.46
CA GLU A 224 -12.25 -32.80 19.60
C GLU A 224 -11.19 -33.86 19.32
N THR A 225 -11.59 -35.05 18.85
CA THR A 225 -10.64 -36.06 18.35
C THR A 225 -10.60 -36.22 16.83
N THR A 226 -11.18 -35.30 16.03
CA THR A 226 -11.14 -35.38 14.56
C THR A 226 -10.77 -34.07 13.83
N PRO A 227 -10.02 -34.12 12.71
CA PRO A 227 -9.48 -32.94 12.01
C PRO A 227 -10.53 -32.10 11.28
N LEU A 228 -10.15 -30.84 11.01
CA LEU A 228 -10.93 -29.64 10.63
C LEU A 228 -11.89 -29.71 9.42
N VAL A 229 -12.14 -30.84 8.75
CA VAL A 229 -12.83 -30.86 7.44
C VAL A 229 -14.33 -31.22 7.48
N ASN A 230 -14.86 -31.81 8.56
CA ASN A 230 -16.24 -32.34 8.54
C ASN A 230 -17.29 -31.56 9.34
N ARG A 231 -17.07 -30.28 9.66
CA ARG A 231 -17.98 -29.57 10.59
C ARG A 231 -19.20 -28.86 9.95
N TYR A 232 -19.47 -29.06 8.66
CA TYR A 232 -20.69 -28.57 8.00
C TYR A 232 -21.22 -29.53 6.93
N GLN A 233 -21.82 -30.66 7.33
CA GLN A 233 -22.75 -31.38 6.48
C GLN A 233 -24.05 -31.63 7.24
N PHE A 234 -25.09 -30.92 6.82
CA PHE A 234 -26.47 -31.23 7.20
C PHE A 234 -26.92 -32.49 6.42
N TYR A 235 -27.62 -33.38 7.12
CA TYR A 235 -28.17 -34.63 6.59
C TYR A 235 -29.12 -34.37 5.42
N VAL A 236 -28.82 -34.93 4.24
CA VAL A 236 -29.76 -35.09 3.14
C VAL A 236 -30.43 -36.45 3.29
N TYR A 237 -31.77 -36.45 3.34
CA TYR A 237 -32.60 -37.66 3.34
C TYR A 237 -32.28 -38.54 2.14
N ARG A 238 -32.10 -39.84 2.38
CA ARG A 238 -31.83 -40.85 1.36
C ARG A 238 -33.15 -41.31 0.74
N ASP A 239 -33.50 -40.76 -0.42
CA ASP A 239 -34.51 -41.36 -1.30
C ASP A 239 -33.82 -42.25 -2.36
N ASN A 240 -34.43 -43.42 -2.61
CA ASN A 240 -33.92 -44.44 -3.52
C ASN A 240 -33.85 -43.91 -4.97
N GLU A 241 -32.68 -44.01 -5.60
CA GLU A 241 -32.44 -43.44 -6.94
C GLU A 241 -33.06 -44.27 -8.08
N THR A 242 -33.77 -43.58 -8.98
CA THR A 242 -34.19 -44.07 -10.30
C THR A 242 -33.24 -43.59 -11.39
N PHE A 243 -33.20 -44.28 -12.54
CA PHE A 243 -32.30 -44.03 -13.69
C PHE A 243 -32.26 -42.56 -14.18
N LEU A 244 -33.37 -41.82 -14.06
CA LEU A 244 -33.45 -40.38 -14.35
C LEU A 244 -32.56 -39.51 -13.43
N GLY A 245 -32.32 -39.95 -12.18
CA GLY A 245 -31.43 -39.29 -11.23
C GLY A 245 -29.96 -39.35 -11.66
N ILE A 246 -29.54 -40.47 -12.22
CA ILE A 246 -28.18 -40.66 -12.75
C ILE A 246 -27.94 -39.74 -13.95
N LEU A 247 -28.91 -39.65 -14.88
CA LEU A 247 -28.81 -38.79 -16.05
C LEU A 247 -28.77 -37.30 -15.68
N ARG A 248 -29.59 -36.87 -14.71
CA ARG A 248 -29.60 -35.49 -14.21
C ARG A 248 -28.29 -35.11 -13.51
N ARG A 249 -27.67 -36.04 -12.77
CA ARG A 249 -26.34 -35.85 -12.16
C ARG A 249 -25.23 -35.77 -13.20
N ALA A 250 -25.28 -36.57 -14.26
CA ALA A 250 -24.31 -36.54 -15.34
C ALA A 250 -24.37 -35.22 -16.11
N LEU A 251 -25.57 -34.76 -16.49
CA LEU A 251 -25.77 -33.47 -17.15
C LEU A 251 -25.39 -32.29 -16.24
N GLY A 252 -25.70 -32.37 -14.94
CA GLY A 252 -25.28 -31.38 -13.96
C GLY A 252 -23.77 -31.27 -13.82
N ARG A 253 -23.04 -32.40 -13.85
CA ARG A 253 -21.57 -32.42 -13.82
C ARG A 253 -20.96 -31.78 -15.08
N ILE A 254 -21.56 -32.01 -16.25
CA ILE A 254 -21.12 -31.38 -17.50
C ILE A 254 -21.37 -29.87 -17.45
N LEU A 255 -22.54 -29.43 -16.98
CA LEU A 255 -22.86 -28.00 -16.84
C LEU A 255 -21.91 -27.30 -15.84
N ILE A 256 -21.61 -27.94 -14.71
CA ILE A 256 -20.66 -27.43 -13.71
C ILE A 256 -19.24 -27.35 -14.31
N ALA A 257 -18.80 -28.36 -15.07
CA ALA A 257 -17.50 -28.32 -15.72
C ALA A 257 -17.39 -27.19 -16.75
N LEU A 258 -18.45 -26.95 -17.53
CA LEU A 258 -18.52 -25.83 -18.48
C LEU A 258 -18.53 -24.47 -17.76
N CYS A 259 -19.28 -24.34 -16.64
CA CYS A 259 -19.27 -23.12 -15.84
C CYS A 259 -17.91 -22.87 -15.16
N LEU A 260 -17.25 -23.91 -14.65
CA LEU A 260 -15.91 -23.80 -14.06
C LEU A 260 -14.86 -23.43 -15.12
N GLY A 261 -14.97 -23.99 -16.33
CA GLY A 261 -14.12 -23.62 -17.46
C GLY A 261 -14.31 -22.16 -17.88
N PHE A 262 -15.56 -21.70 -17.96
CA PHE A 262 -15.88 -20.31 -18.30
C PHE A 262 -15.42 -19.34 -17.21
N SER A 263 -15.64 -19.67 -15.93
CA SER A 263 -15.13 -18.90 -14.80
C SER A 263 -13.60 -18.86 -14.76
N PHE A 264 -12.92 -19.95 -15.15
CA PHE A 264 -11.46 -19.97 -15.26
C PHE A 264 -10.96 -19.07 -16.40
N ILE A 265 -11.64 -19.04 -17.54
CA ILE A 265 -11.32 -18.12 -18.65
C ILE A 265 -11.52 -16.67 -18.23
N ILE A 266 -12.60 -16.35 -17.52
CA ILE A 266 -12.83 -15.01 -16.96
C ILE A 266 -11.72 -14.68 -15.95
N LEU A 267 -11.39 -15.59 -15.04
CA LEU A 267 -10.32 -15.37 -14.07
C LEU A 267 -8.95 -15.19 -14.73
N LEU A 268 -8.66 -15.90 -15.82
CA LEU A 268 -7.45 -15.68 -16.61
C LEU A 268 -7.47 -14.33 -17.32
N PHE A 269 -8.62 -13.88 -17.82
CA PHE A 269 -8.77 -12.57 -18.45
C PHE A 269 -8.59 -11.44 -17.41
N TRP A 270 -9.17 -11.59 -16.23
CA TRP A 270 -8.98 -10.69 -15.09
C TRP A 270 -7.55 -10.74 -14.55
N PHE A 271 -6.92 -11.91 -14.50
CA PHE A 271 -5.52 -12.07 -14.08
C PHE A 271 -4.55 -11.41 -15.08
N MET A 272 -4.80 -11.53 -16.38
CA MET A 272 -4.04 -10.81 -17.41
C MET A 272 -4.22 -9.29 -17.30
N GLN A 273 -5.40 -8.81 -16.89
CA GLN A 273 -5.65 -7.40 -16.58
C GLN A 273 -4.96 -6.94 -15.30
N ILE A 274 -4.91 -7.78 -14.26
CA ILE A 274 -4.27 -7.49 -12.96
C ILE A 274 -2.75 -7.49 -13.08
N MET A 275 -2.16 -8.39 -13.88
CA MET A 275 -0.73 -8.35 -14.21
C MET A 275 -0.33 -7.14 -15.06
N SER A 276 -1.31 -6.33 -15.52
CA SER A 276 -1.11 -5.11 -16.29
C SER A 276 -1.39 -3.83 -15.48
N ILE A 277 -1.68 -3.94 -14.16
CA ILE A 277 -1.64 -2.79 -13.27
C ILE A 277 -0.17 -2.52 -13.00
N ASN A 278 0.37 -1.54 -13.72
CA ASN A 278 1.72 -1.06 -13.55
C ASN A 278 1.97 -0.76 -12.06
N GLU A 279 3.06 -1.30 -11.53
CA GLU A 279 3.74 -0.75 -10.36
C GLU A 279 3.89 0.74 -10.66
N ASP A 280 3.14 1.59 -9.95
CA ASP A 280 3.11 3.03 -10.22
C ASP A 280 4.56 3.51 -10.15
N SER A 281 5.18 3.70 -11.32
CA SER A 281 6.59 4.00 -11.36
C SER A 281 6.73 5.32 -10.64
N ASN A 282 7.51 5.37 -9.55
CA ASN A 282 7.77 6.58 -8.78
C ASN A 282 8.36 7.74 -9.63
N THR A 283 8.51 7.55 -10.93
CA THR A 283 9.02 8.48 -11.92
C THR A 283 8.07 8.56 -13.10
N TYR A 284 7.86 9.76 -13.64
CA TYR A 284 7.22 10.02 -14.93
C TYR A 284 8.09 10.98 -15.75
N PHE A 285 7.79 11.16 -17.02
CA PHE A 285 8.34 12.25 -17.82
C PHE A 285 7.41 13.45 -17.79
N LEU A 286 7.91 14.58 -17.29
CA LEU A 286 7.29 15.87 -17.47
C LEU A 286 7.64 16.39 -18.88
N PHE A 287 6.68 16.31 -19.81
CA PHE A 287 6.82 16.88 -21.15
C PHE A 287 6.34 18.34 -21.13
N THR A 288 7.27 19.26 -21.35
CA THR A 288 7.02 20.70 -21.22
C THR A 288 6.98 21.36 -22.59
N LYS A 289 5.88 22.05 -22.83
CA LYS A 289 5.70 22.93 -23.99
C LYS A 289 5.74 24.38 -23.54
N ARG A 290 6.43 25.24 -24.28
CA ARG A 290 6.55 26.67 -23.99
C ARG A 290 5.90 27.53 -25.04
N TRP A 291 5.36 28.67 -24.60
CA TRP A 291 4.76 29.68 -25.45
C TRP A 291 5.75 30.82 -25.72
N PRO A 292 6.22 31.02 -26.97
CA PRO A 292 7.30 31.96 -27.22
C PRO A 292 6.97 33.43 -26.89
N ALA A 293 5.71 33.86 -27.04
CA ALA A 293 5.33 35.25 -26.73
C ALA A 293 5.44 35.58 -25.23
N ALA A 294 5.22 34.59 -24.36
CA ALA A 294 5.38 34.75 -22.92
C ALA A 294 6.87 34.70 -22.52
N GLU A 295 7.62 33.73 -23.03
CA GLU A 295 9.08 33.62 -22.82
C GLU A 295 9.82 34.90 -23.27
N CYS A 296 9.42 35.43 -24.42
CA CYS A 296 10.03 36.60 -25.06
C CYS A 296 9.25 37.89 -24.84
N LYS A 297 8.50 37.99 -23.74
CA LYS A 297 7.77 39.21 -23.40
C LYS A 297 8.69 40.44 -23.31
N ASP A 298 9.90 40.22 -22.79
CA ASP A 298 11.05 41.11 -22.92
C ASP A 298 11.84 40.74 -24.19
N SER A 299 11.50 41.40 -25.31
CA SER A 299 12.05 41.10 -26.63
C SER A 299 13.57 41.28 -26.71
N SER A 300 14.18 42.06 -25.80
CA SER A 300 15.63 42.29 -25.79
C SER A 300 16.46 41.03 -25.53
N LYS A 301 15.84 40.01 -24.92
CA LYS A 301 16.50 38.74 -24.58
C LYS A 301 16.35 37.67 -25.64
N CYS A 302 15.51 37.89 -26.66
CA CYS A 302 15.17 36.89 -27.65
C CYS A 302 15.68 37.23 -29.05
N ILE A 303 15.69 36.22 -29.92
CA ILE A 303 16.02 36.35 -31.34
C ILE A 303 15.01 37.28 -32.04
N ALA A 304 15.48 38.01 -33.05
CA ALA A 304 14.67 39.03 -33.74
C ALA A 304 13.49 38.45 -34.54
N ASN A 305 13.61 37.23 -35.05
CA ASN A 305 12.60 36.56 -35.87
C ASN A 305 11.71 35.61 -35.05
N ILE A 306 11.35 36.00 -33.83
CA ILE A 306 10.52 35.18 -32.93
C ILE A 306 9.12 34.90 -33.50
N ASP A 307 8.60 35.80 -34.33
CA ASP A 307 7.23 35.75 -34.87
C ASP A 307 6.96 34.55 -35.77
N GLN A 308 8.00 33.94 -36.34
CA GLN A 308 7.87 32.69 -37.09
C GLN A 308 7.42 31.51 -36.19
N TYR A 309 7.51 31.67 -34.87
CA TYR A 309 7.15 30.68 -33.87
C TYR A 309 5.84 31.05 -33.13
N ASN A 310 4.82 31.50 -33.85
CA ASN A 310 3.49 31.73 -33.31
C ASN A 310 2.71 30.41 -33.09
N ARG A 311 3.28 29.51 -32.26
CA ARG A 311 2.76 28.20 -31.89
C ARG A 311 3.48 27.68 -30.65
N TRP A 312 2.92 26.66 -29.99
CA TRP A 312 3.60 25.99 -28.90
C TRP A 312 4.86 25.27 -29.39
N LEU A 313 5.95 25.43 -28.66
CA LEU A 313 7.24 24.79 -28.94
C LEU A 313 7.62 23.80 -27.84
N ILE A 314 8.52 22.89 -28.13
CA ILE A 314 9.12 22.04 -27.12
C ILE A 314 10.01 22.91 -26.21
N HIS A 315 9.89 22.70 -24.90
CA HIS A 315 10.91 23.14 -23.95
C HIS A 315 11.75 21.96 -23.48
N GLY A 316 11.12 20.87 -23.06
CA GLY A 316 11.81 19.79 -22.37
C GLY A 316 11.03 18.48 -22.26
N LEU A 317 11.77 17.41 -21.99
CA LEU A 317 11.25 16.12 -21.54
C LEU A 317 12.06 15.69 -20.33
N TRP A 318 11.50 15.76 -19.13
CA TRP A 318 12.26 15.66 -17.89
C TRP A 318 11.79 14.48 -17.04
N PRO A 319 12.65 13.52 -16.69
CA PRO A 319 12.35 12.55 -15.65
C PRO A 319 12.10 13.27 -14.32
N GLU A 320 10.91 13.10 -13.74
CA GLU A 320 10.55 13.63 -12.43
C GLU A 320 10.00 12.53 -11.54
N PHE A 321 10.30 12.60 -10.26
CA PHE A 321 9.71 11.75 -9.24
C PHE A 321 8.34 12.29 -8.81
N THR A 322 7.46 11.41 -8.35
CA THR A 322 6.10 11.76 -7.88
C THR A 322 6.09 12.69 -6.65
N ASN A 323 7.23 12.83 -5.96
CA ASN A 323 7.43 13.80 -4.88
C ASN A 323 7.91 15.19 -5.37
N ASN A 324 7.84 15.46 -6.68
CA ASN A 324 8.28 16.70 -7.33
C ASN A 324 9.79 16.99 -7.16
N THR A 325 10.61 15.94 -7.03
CA THR A 325 12.07 16.02 -7.10
C THR A 325 12.58 15.37 -8.39
N TRP A 326 13.82 15.65 -8.79
CA TRP A 326 14.41 15.05 -9.99
C TRP A 326 15.91 14.85 -9.84
N ASP A 327 16.42 13.81 -10.50
CA ASP A 327 17.85 13.66 -10.73
C ASP A 327 18.30 14.53 -11.92
N GLN A 328 19.55 14.98 -11.89
CA GLN A 328 20.12 15.77 -12.96
C GLN A 328 21.59 15.43 -13.19
N TYR A 329 22.04 15.54 -14.43
CA TYR A 329 23.43 15.23 -14.83
C TYR A 329 23.85 13.79 -14.48
N CYS A 330 22.96 12.82 -14.73
CA CYS A 330 23.14 11.42 -14.34
C CYS A 330 24.26 10.68 -15.09
N SER A 331 24.80 11.26 -16.16
CA SER A 331 25.88 10.66 -16.95
C SER A 331 26.94 11.66 -17.36
N LYS A 332 28.19 11.18 -17.46
CA LYS A 332 29.31 11.92 -18.08
C LYS A 332 29.29 11.87 -19.61
N ASN A 333 28.38 11.10 -20.21
CA ASN A 333 28.21 11.04 -21.66
C ASN A 333 27.51 12.30 -22.18
N LEU A 334 28.31 13.34 -22.40
CA LEU A 334 27.84 14.63 -22.87
C LEU A 334 27.18 14.55 -24.26
N PHE A 335 26.39 15.58 -24.55
CA PHE A 335 25.72 15.78 -25.82
C PHE A 335 26.70 15.67 -27.00
N ASN A 336 26.26 15.00 -28.05
CA ASN A 336 27.03 14.81 -29.27
C ASN A 336 26.10 15.02 -30.47
N GLU A 337 26.22 16.18 -31.09
CA GLU A 337 25.39 16.61 -32.22
C GLU A 337 25.31 15.57 -33.35
N THR A 338 26.39 14.83 -33.62
CA THR A 338 26.39 13.80 -34.67
C THR A 338 25.35 12.70 -34.44
N LYS A 339 24.96 12.45 -33.17
CA LYS A 339 23.93 11.46 -32.82
C LYS A 339 22.52 11.92 -33.13
N VAL A 340 22.30 13.21 -33.39
CA VAL A 340 20.98 13.80 -33.66
C VAL A 340 20.90 14.46 -35.03
N GLU A 341 21.93 14.30 -35.87
CA GLU A 341 21.99 14.91 -37.20
C GLU A 341 20.76 14.55 -38.06
N ALA A 342 20.30 13.31 -38.00
CA ALA A 342 19.10 12.86 -38.71
C ALA A 342 17.79 13.54 -38.22
N LEU A 343 17.77 14.11 -37.01
CA LEU A 343 16.63 14.80 -36.42
C LEU A 343 16.75 16.34 -36.50
N LYS A 344 17.87 16.85 -37.03
CA LYS A 344 18.26 18.26 -36.92
C LYS A 344 17.23 19.22 -37.51
N SER A 345 16.67 18.90 -38.66
CA SER A 345 15.61 19.73 -39.28
C SER A 345 14.37 19.83 -38.38
N ASP A 346 13.94 18.73 -37.77
CA ASP A 346 12.78 18.71 -36.89
C ASP A 346 13.06 19.41 -35.56
N LEU A 347 14.28 19.29 -35.04
CA LEU A 347 14.73 20.00 -33.83
C LEU A 347 14.78 21.52 -34.06
N LEU A 348 15.37 21.99 -35.17
CA LEU A 348 15.38 23.42 -35.51
C LEU A 348 13.97 23.99 -35.63
N LYS A 349 13.06 23.20 -36.21
CA LYS A 349 11.67 23.63 -36.39
C LYS A 349 10.90 23.68 -35.06
N ASN A 350 11.02 22.67 -34.21
CA ASN A 350 10.11 22.44 -33.07
C ASN A 350 10.72 22.69 -31.69
N TRP A 351 12.05 22.74 -31.61
CA TRP A 351 12.81 22.95 -30.37
C TRP A 351 13.95 23.98 -30.55
N PRO A 352 13.70 25.14 -31.18
CA PRO A 352 14.72 26.17 -31.36
C PRO A 352 15.10 26.82 -30.04
N ASN A 353 16.28 27.40 -29.96
CA ASN A 353 16.68 28.29 -28.88
C ASN A 353 16.20 29.72 -29.18
N LEU A 354 15.33 30.23 -28.31
CA LEU A 354 14.72 31.54 -28.51
C LEU A 354 15.59 32.69 -28.01
N LEU A 355 16.65 32.39 -27.25
CA LEU A 355 17.47 33.40 -26.58
C LEU A 355 18.54 33.98 -27.50
N HIS A 356 18.68 35.31 -27.46
CA HIS A 356 19.70 36.02 -28.23
C HIS A 356 21.12 35.56 -27.86
N GLY A 357 21.96 35.33 -28.87
CA GLY A 357 23.36 34.92 -28.69
C GLY A 357 23.55 33.49 -28.19
N LYS A 358 22.52 32.65 -28.22
CA LYS A 358 22.60 31.22 -27.88
C LYS A 358 22.25 30.37 -29.12
N SER A 359 23.01 29.31 -29.37
CA SER A 359 22.73 28.38 -30.47
C SER A 359 21.68 27.35 -30.08
N ASP A 360 20.99 26.78 -31.07
CA ASP A 360 20.05 25.66 -30.84
C ASP A 360 20.75 24.47 -30.20
N ASN A 361 21.94 24.11 -30.69
CA ASN A 361 22.78 23.07 -30.10
C ASN A 361 23.08 23.30 -28.62
N SER A 362 23.22 24.54 -28.17
CA SER A 362 23.48 24.82 -26.75
C SER A 362 22.27 24.51 -25.87
N LEU A 363 21.05 24.68 -26.39
CA LEU A 363 19.82 24.26 -25.71
C LEU A 363 19.73 22.74 -25.68
N TRP A 364 19.89 22.07 -26.84
CA TRP A 364 19.82 20.61 -26.90
C TRP A 364 20.89 19.94 -26.03
N ALA A 365 22.09 20.53 -25.97
CA ALA A 365 23.14 20.10 -25.08
C ALA A 365 22.74 20.25 -23.60
N HIS A 366 22.11 21.36 -23.22
CA HIS A 366 21.60 21.55 -21.86
C HIS A 366 20.56 20.50 -21.49
N GLU A 367 19.54 20.34 -22.34
CA GLU A 367 18.42 19.41 -22.11
C GLU A 367 18.91 17.97 -22.03
N TRP A 368 19.79 17.54 -22.94
CA TRP A 368 20.38 16.20 -22.88
C TRP A 368 21.25 16.03 -21.62
N ASN A 369 22.23 16.90 -21.40
CA ASN A 369 23.19 16.73 -20.33
C ASN A 369 22.52 16.72 -18.96
N LYS A 370 21.59 17.65 -18.72
CA LYS A 370 20.91 17.81 -17.44
C LYS A 370 19.79 16.79 -17.23
N HIS A 371 18.92 16.58 -18.24
CA HIS A 371 17.70 15.79 -18.08
C HIS A 371 17.74 14.47 -18.87
N GLY A 372 18.16 14.52 -20.14
CA GLY A 372 18.20 13.35 -21.02
C GLY A 372 19.10 12.22 -20.50
N THR A 373 20.22 12.54 -19.84
CA THR A 373 21.09 11.53 -19.23
C THR A 373 20.43 10.71 -18.12
N CYS A 374 19.33 11.20 -17.53
CA CYS A 374 18.55 10.53 -16.49
C CYS A 374 17.35 9.73 -17.05
N SER A 375 17.08 9.82 -18.35
CA SER A 375 15.87 9.27 -18.98
C SER A 375 15.90 7.76 -19.25
N LYS A 376 17.03 7.08 -19.03
CA LYS A 376 17.33 5.71 -19.51
C LYS A 376 17.27 5.54 -21.04
N LEU A 377 17.03 6.61 -21.81
CA LEU A 377 17.02 6.58 -23.28
C LEU A 377 18.41 6.85 -23.85
N SER A 378 18.63 6.40 -25.08
CA SER A 378 19.77 6.88 -25.87
C SER A 378 19.55 8.35 -26.26
N GLN A 379 20.62 9.08 -26.60
CA GLN A 379 20.51 10.48 -27.03
C GLN A 379 19.57 10.64 -28.23
N PHE A 380 19.71 9.77 -29.23
CA PHE A 380 18.81 9.79 -30.39
C PHE A 380 17.36 9.54 -29.98
N ASP A 381 17.10 8.50 -29.16
CA ASP A 381 15.75 8.15 -28.73
C ASP A 381 15.10 9.23 -27.87
N TYR A 382 15.87 9.92 -27.02
CA TYR A 382 15.39 11.03 -26.20
C TYR A 382 14.81 12.14 -27.08
N PHE A 383 15.57 12.60 -28.09
CA PHE A 383 15.09 13.64 -29.01
C PHE A 383 13.98 13.13 -29.93
N ALA A 384 14.12 11.93 -30.51
CA ALA A 384 13.12 11.36 -31.40
C ALA A 384 11.77 11.16 -30.71
N ARG A 385 11.77 10.66 -29.46
CA ARG A 385 10.54 10.48 -28.67
C ARG A 385 9.93 11.82 -28.29
N THR A 386 10.74 12.80 -27.89
CA THR A 386 10.23 14.15 -27.57
C THR A 386 9.57 14.82 -28.78
N LEU A 387 10.18 14.70 -29.97
CA LEU A 387 9.58 15.18 -31.23
C LEU A 387 8.29 14.44 -31.57
N SER A 388 8.25 13.12 -31.40
CA SER A 388 7.04 12.31 -31.61
C SER A 388 5.90 12.72 -30.67
N LEU A 389 6.21 12.93 -29.39
CA LEU A 389 5.27 13.45 -28.40
C LEU A 389 4.75 14.84 -28.78
N HIS A 390 5.63 15.73 -29.23
CA HIS A 390 5.24 17.07 -29.67
C HIS A 390 4.21 17.05 -30.80
N ASN A 391 4.43 16.18 -31.80
CA ASN A 391 3.55 16.03 -32.96
C ASN A 391 2.21 15.40 -32.58
N ARG A 392 2.22 14.38 -31.70
CA ARG A 392 1.01 13.69 -31.25
C ARG A 392 0.14 14.56 -30.34
N LEU A 393 0.76 15.28 -29.41
CA LEU A 393 0.08 16.08 -28.39
C LEU A 393 -0.11 17.52 -28.90
N ASN A 394 -0.92 17.70 -29.94
CA ASN A 394 -1.07 18.98 -30.64
C ASN A 394 -1.94 19.99 -29.86
N VAL A 395 -1.35 20.57 -28.82
CA VAL A 395 -1.98 21.56 -27.94
C VAL A 395 -2.48 22.79 -28.70
N ASP A 396 -1.80 23.23 -29.77
CA ASP A 396 -2.28 24.34 -30.61
C ASP A 396 -3.67 24.03 -31.19
N GLN A 397 -3.83 22.83 -31.75
CA GLN A 397 -5.10 22.38 -32.32
C GLN A 397 -6.18 22.24 -31.24
N TRP A 398 -5.85 21.62 -30.10
CA TRP A 398 -6.82 21.38 -29.02
C TRP A 398 -7.37 22.68 -28.41
N LEU A 399 -6.50 23.67 -28.20
CA LEU A 399 -6.93 24.99 -27.72
C LEU A 399 -7.78 25.71 -28.78
N SER A 400 -7.37 25.66 -30.05
CA SER A 400 -8.12 26.26 -31.15
C SER A 400 -9.52 25.64 -31.32
N ASP A 401 -9.64 24.31 -31.22
CA ASP A 401 -10.92 23.59 -31.33
C ASP A 401 -11.89 23.99 -30.21
N ALA A 402 -11.36 24.34 -29.03
CA ALA A 402 -12.12 24.88 -27.91
C ALA A 402 -12.38 26.41 -27.99
N GLY A 403 -11.94 27.09 -29.07
CA GLY A 403 -12.08 28.54 -29.22
C GLY A 403 -11.17 29.36 -28.29
N ILE A 404 -10.08 28.75 -27.80
CA ILE A 404 -9.06 29.39 -26.97
C ILE A 404 -7.93 29.87 -27.89
N LEU A 405 -7.89 31.18 -28.13
CA LEU A 405 -6.90 31.82 -29.00
C LEU A 405 -6.09 32.88 -28.22
N PRO A 406 -4.85 33.17 -28.63
CA PRO A 406 -4.08 34.23 -27.99
C PRO A 406 -4.84 35.58 -28.02
N SER A 407 -4.87 36.29 -26.89
CA SER A 407 -5.59 37.56 -26.73
C SER A 407 -4.82 38.53 -25.84
N THR A 408 -4.90 39.83 -26.17
CA THR A 408 -4.34 40.91 -25.35
C THR A 408 -5.29 41.39 -24.25
N SER A 409 -6.57 41.05 -24.32
CA SER A 409 -7.62 41.58 -23.44
C SER A 409 -8.41 40.51 -22.70
N ARG A 410 -8.46 39.28 -23.23
CA ARG A 410 -9.15 38.16 -22.57
C ARG A 410 -8.21 37.46 -21.61
N MET A 411 -8.65 37.34 -20.37
CA MET A 411 -8.12 36.37 -19.42
C MET A 411 -8.87 35.05 -19.57
N TYR A 412 -8.16 33.96 -19.38
CA TYR A 412 -8.70 32.60 -19.40
C TYR A 412 -8.62 32.01 -18.01
N SER A 413 -9.62 31.22 -17.64
CA SER A 413 -9.59 30.44 -16.41
C SER A 413 -8.78 29.15 -16.55
N LEU A 414 -8.26 28.65 -15.43
CA LEU A 414 -7.57 27.35 -15.40
C LEU A 414 -8.46 26.19 -15.86
N SER A 415 -9.75 26.23 -15.51
CA SER A 415 -10.72 25.20 -15.91
C SER A 415 -11.00 25.19 -17.41
N GLU A 416 -11.04 26.35 -18.08
CA GLU A 416 -11.17 26.41 -19.55
C GLU A 416 -10.03 25.64 -20.23
N PHE A 417 -8.78 25.89 -19.82
CA PHE A 417 -7.61 25.20 -20.37
C PHE A 417 -7.58 23.71 -20.02
N LYS A 418 -7.88 23.34 -18.76
CA LYS A 418 -7.99 21.93 -18.35
C LYS A 418 -9.03 21.18 -19.16
N ASN A 419 -10.20 21.76 -19.39
CA ASN A 419 -11.27 21.12 -20.16
C ASN A 419 -10.92 20.98 -21.65
N ALA A 420 -10.35 22.04 -22.25
CA ALA A 420 -9.95 22.03 -23.65
C ALA A 420 -8.93 20.91 -23.93
N ILE A 421 -7.88 20.81 -23.10
CA ILE A 421 -6.83 19.79 -23.27
C ILE A 421 -7.33 18.41 -22.80
N GLY A 422 -7.98 18.34 -21.64
CA GLY A 422 -8.44 17.11 -20.99
C GLY A 422 -9.31 16.23 -21.89
N SER A 423 -10.13 16.85 -22.75
CA SER A 423 -10.98 16.14 -23.71
C SER A 423 -10.22 15.28 -24.73
N HIS A 424 -8.93 15.55 -24.96
CA HIS A 424 -8.09 14.84 -25.92
C HIS A 424 -7.12 13.84 -25.27
N ILE A 425 -7.09 13.78 -23.94
CA ILE A 425 -6.13 12.98 -23.16
C ILE A 425 -6.81 12.11 -22.10
N ASP A 426 -8.05 11.67 -22.38
CA ASP A 426 -8.85 10.85 -21.47
C ASP A 426 -9.02 11.45 -20.07
N ASN A 427 -9.07 12.79 -19.99
CA ASN A 427 -9.09 13.57 -18.75
C ASN A 427 -7.89 13.31 -17.81
N ALA A 428 -6.75 12.87 -18.35
CA ALA A 428 -5.49 12.90 -17.62
C ALA A 428 -5.17 14.34 -17.15
N ASP A 429 -4.57 14.48 -15.97
CA ASP A 429 -4.35 15.80 -15.38
C ASP A 429 -3.23 16.55 -16.11
N VAL A 430 -3.38 17.87 -16.20
CA VAL A 430 -2.46 18.78 -16.91
C VAL A 430 -2.09 19.91 -15.96
N ALA A 431 -0.81 20.29 -15.98
CA ALA A 431 -0.32 21.40 -15.20
C ALA A 431 0.11 22.57 -16.09
N PHE A 432 0.04 23.78 -15.52
CA PHE A 432 0.29 25.02 -16.24
C PHE A 432 1.25 25.89 -15.46
N ASN A 433 2.28 26.41 -16.15
CA ASN A 433 3.22 27.35 -15.58
C ASN A 433 2.95 28.76 -16.09
N CYS A 434 2.77 29.71 -15.17
CA CYS A 434 2.58 31.12 -15.45
C CYS A 434 3.70 31.95 -14.85
N ASP A 435 4.21 32.90 -15.62
CA ASP A 435 5.05 33.98 -15.09
C ASP A 435 4.18 35.12 -14.56
N ARG A 436 4.61 35.73 -13.45
CA ARG A 436 3.91 36.86 -12.85
C ARG A 436 4.61 38.17 -13.21
N HIS A 437 3.89 39.06 -13.87
CA HIS A 437 4.36 40.41 -14.23
C HIS A 437 3.34 41.45 -13.82
N ASN A 438 3.76 42.47 -13.07
CA ASN A 438 2.91 43.57 -12.62
C ASN A 438 1.61 43.11 -11.91
N GLY A 439 1.68 41.98 -11.19
CA GLY A 439 0.54 41.41 -10.47
C GLY A 439 -0.34 40.47 -11.31
N GLU A 440 -0.15 40.41 -12.63
CA GLU A 440 -0.91 39.56 -13.56
C GLU A 440 -0.12 38.29 -13.91
N TYR A 441 -0.86 37.22 -14.24
CA TYR A 441 -0.31 35.92 -14.63
C TYR A 441 -0.35 35.76 -16.15
N TYR A 442 0.75 35.28 -16.72
CA TYR A 442 0.92 35.05 -18.16
C TYR A 442 1.30 33.60 -18.38
N LEU A 443 0.47 32.87 -19.13
CA LEU A 443 0.71 31.46 -19.42
C LEU A 443 2.01 31.33 -20.22
N LYS A 444 2.96 30.63 -19.63
CA LYS A 444 4.30 30.42 -20.18
C LYS A 444 4.46 29.01 -20.70
N GLU A 445 4.02 28.02 -19.92
CA GLU A 445 4.23 26.61 -20.24
C GLU A 445 3.03 25.74 -19.91
N ILE A 446 2.92 24.65 -20.67
CA ILE A 446 1.96 23.57 -20.44
C ILE A 446 2.76 22.30 -20.20
N TYR A 447 2.37 21.58 -19.16
CA TYR A 447 3.02 20.37 -18.69
C TYR A 447 2.10 19.18 -18.86
N LEU A 448 2.59 18.19 -19.62
CA LEU A 448 1.90 16.92 -19.88
C LEU A 448 2.76 15.80 -19.30
N CYS A 449 2.18 14.94 -18.47
CA CYS A 449 2.93 13.87 -17.82
C CYS A 449 2.79 12.57 -18.61
N ILE A 450 3.93 11.95 -18.90
CA ILE A 450 4.05 10.75 -19.75
C ILE A 450 4.67 9.63 -18.93
N SER A 451 4.16 8.41 -19.06
CA SER A 451 4.71 7.22 -18.40
C SER A 451 6.20 7.09 -18.69
N PHE A 452 6.97 6.87 -17.61
CA PHE A 452 8.42 6.67 -17.73
C PHE A 452 8.78 5.34 -18.39
N GLU A 453 7.89 4.34 -18.31
CA GLU A 453 8.13 2.99 -18.80
C GLU A 453 8.02 2.89 -20.33
N ASP A 454 6.93 3.43 -20.88
CA ASP A 454 6.62 3.29 -22.30
C ASP A 454 6.83 4.58 -23.12
N THR A 455 7.00 5.73 -22.46
CA THR A 455 7.18 7.08 -23.05
C THR A 455 6.06 7.51 -24.00
N LYS A 456 4.87 6.94 -23.86
CA LYS A 456 3.73 7.15 -24.75
C LYS A 456 2.45 7.42 -23.98
N THR A 457 2.21 6.68 -22.91
CA THR A 457 0.97 6.75 -22.14
C THR A 457 0.95 8.03 -21.32
N LEU A 458 -0.18 8.74 -21.31
CA LEU A 458 -0.37 9.90 -20.45
C LEU A 458 -0.69 9.42 -19.03
N VAL A 459 -0.09 10.07 -18.03
CA VAL A 459 -0.30 9.77 -16.61
C VAL A 459 -0.64 11.06 -15.86
N PRO A 460 -1.28 11.00 -14.68
CA PRO A 460 -1.53 12.20 -13.88
C PRO A 460 -0.24 12.91 -13.49
N CYS A 461 -0.26 14.25 -13.55
CA CYS A 461 0.85 15.07 -13.06
C CYS A 461 0.79 15.24 -11.53
N THR A 462 1.94 15.15 -10.85
CA THR A 462 2.07 15.53 -9.43
C THR A 462 2.54 16.98 -9.26
N VAL A 463 3.07 17.60 -10.33
CA VAL A 463 3.49 19.00 -10.31
C VAL A 463 2.28 19.93 -10.24
N GLU A 464 2.33 20.89 -9.31
CA GLU A 464 1.26 21.87 -9.15
C GLU A 464 1.33 22.98 -10.22
N SER A 465 0.17 23.48 -10.62
CA SER A 465 0.08 24.62 -11.54
C SER A 465 0.42 25.93 -10.81
N THR A 466 1.23 26.78 -11.43
CA THR A 466 1.53 28.14 -10.91
C THR A 466 0.56 29.19 -11.46
N CYS A 467 -0.27 28.82 -12.44
CA CYS A 467 -1.37 29.62 -12.96
C CYS A 467 -2.59 29.59 -12.01
N TYR A 468 -2.81 30.64 -11.22
CA TYR A 468 -3.93 30.74 -10.28
C TYR A 468 -5.14 31.45 -10.88
N ASN A 469 -6.34 30.88 -10.70
CA ASN A 469 -7.65 31.40 -11.11
C ASN A 469 -7.77 31.72 -12.61
N SER A 470 -7.12 32.79 -13.07
CA SER A 470 -7.17 33.34 -14.41
C SER A 470 -5.85 33.95 -14.84
N PHE A 471 -5.50 33.82 -16.12
CA PHE A 471 -4.22 34.26 -16.68
C PHE A 471 -4.38 34.72 -18.15
N TYR A 472 -3.40 35.43 -18.66
CA TYR A 472 -3.33 35.82 -20.07
C TYR A 472 -2.60 34.77 -20.90
N TYR A 473 -3.23 34.36 -22.01
CA TYR A 473 -2.58 33.68 -23.12
C TYR A 473 -2.36 34.72 -24.22
N ILE A 474 -1.18 35.34 -24.26
CA ILE A 474 -0.93 36.54 -25.09
C ILE A 474 -0.52 36.19 -26.52
N PRO A 475 -0.92 36.98 -27.54
CA PRO A 475 -0.42 36.80 -28.90
C PRO A 475 1.04 37.20 -29.01
N MET A 476 1.70 36.73 -30.06
CA MET A 476 2.99 37.28 -30.45
C MET A 476 2.85 38.76 -30.78
N LYS A 477 3.79 39.59 -30.32
CA LYS A 477 3.81 41.02 -30.66
C LYS A 477 4.19 41.14 -32.14
N SER A 478 3.27 41.63 -32.96
CA SER A 478 3.50 41.97 -34.37
C SER A 478 4.54 43.07 -34.55
#